data_AF-A0A0C1GZA3-F1
#
_entry.id   AF-A0A0C1GZA3-F1
#
_cell.length_a   1.000
_cell.length_b   1.000
_cell.length_c   1.000
_cell.angle_alpha   90.00
_cell.angle_beta   90.00
_cell.angle_gamma   90.00
#
_symmetry.space_group_name_H-M   'P 1'
#
loop_
_entity.id
_entity.type
_entity.pdbx_description
1 polymer ?
#
loop_
_entity_poly.entity_id
_entity_poly.type
_entity_poly.pdbx_seq_one_letter_code
_entity_poly.pdbx_strand_id
1 'polypeptide(L)'
;MPSWKAKQLCPDLIILFPDFDKYKRESKAIHEIFHLFTDLIEPLSLDEAFLDVTDVDTLRGSATWIAQEIRQLIWKERGLTASAGVAPNKFLAKVASDWHKPNGQFVLTPKEVDAFMVHLPVEKIFGIGHVMAKKITQFRINELRGFTDT
;
A
#
# COMPACT_ATOMS: atom_id res chain seq x y z
N MET A 1 8.51 6.91 17.26
CA MET A 1 9.56 7.85 17.74
C MET A 1 8.94 8.75 18.80
N PRO A 2 9.55 8.96 19.98
CA PRO A 2 9.04 9.89 20.99
C PRO A 2 9.08 11.35 20.52
N SER A 3 8.08 12.16 20.92
CA SER A 3 7.95 13.57 20.50
C SER A 3 9.16 14.44 20.86
N TRP A 4 9.73 14.27 22.06
CA TRP A 4 10.94 14.97 22.49
C TRP A 4 12.13 14.72 21.56
N LYS A 5 12.28 13.48 21.07
CA LYS A 5 13.37 13.09 20.17
C LYS A 5 13.15 13.70 18.78
N ALA A 6 11.91 13.72 18.30
CA ALA A 6 11.56 14.37 17.04
C ALA A 6 11.88 15.88 17.08
N LYS A 7 11.53 16.56 18.18
CA LYS A 7 11.87 17.97 18.43
C LYS A 7 13.38 18.23 18.52
N GLN A 8 14.15 17.30 19.07
CA GLN A 8 15.62 17.42 19.07
C GLN A 8 16.19 17.36 17.65
N LEU A 9 15.64 16.49 16.79
CA LEU A 9 16.09 16.35 15.39
C LEU A 9 15.59 17.47 14.48
N CYS A 10 14.44 18.06 14.81
CA CYS A 10 13.82 19.18 14.09
C CYS A 10 13.25 20.18 15.12
N PRO A 11 14.04 21.17 15.55
CA PRO A 11 13.61 22.15 16.57
C PRO A 11 12.30 22.87 16.22
N ASP A 12 12.14 23.21 14.94
CA ASP A 12 10.98 23.94 14.40
C ASP A 12 9.76 23.05 14.11
N LEU A 13 9.82 21.75 14.45
CA LEU A 13 8.72 20.80 14.20
C LEU A 13 7.38 21.30 14.78
N ILE A 14 6.37 21.44 13.95
CA ILE A 14 5.01 21.77 14.41
C ILE A 14 4.32 20.47 14.84
N ILE A 15 3.85 20.40 16.09
CA ILE A 15 3.12 19.25 16.62
C ILE A 15 1.64 19.61 16.66
N LEU A 16 0.82 18.79 15.98
CA LEU A 16 -0.63 18.93 15.94
C LEU A 16 -1.27 17.81 16.78
N PHE A 17 -2.38 18.14 17.44
CA PHE A 17 -3.20 17.12 18.10
C PHE A 17 -4.01 16.33 17.07
N PRO A 18 -4.20 15.01 17.26
CA PRO A 18 -5.00 14.21 16.34
C PRO A 18 -6.46 14.65 16.30
N ASP A 19 -7.02 14.79 15.10
CA ASP A 19 -8.45 14.97 14.85
C ASP A 19 -9.01 13.68 14.22
N PHE A 20 -9.37 12.72 15.06
CA PHE A 20 -9.83 11.40 14.60
C PHE A 20 -11.18 11.45 13.89
N ASP A 21 -12.04 12.42 14.22
CA ASP A 21 -13.33 12.57 13.56
C ASP A 21 -13.15 13.06 12.13
N LYS A 22 -12.22 14.00 11.90
CA LYS A 22 -11.79 14.38 10.55
C LYS A 22 -11.22 13.19 9.79
N TYR A 23 -10.31 12.40 10.38
CA TYR A 23 -9.69 11.28 9.69
C TYR A 23 -10.70 10.20 9.29
N LYS A 24 -11.64 9.87 10.18
CA LYS A 24 -12.73 8.91 9.89
C LYS A 24 -13.65 9.41 8.78
N ARG A 25 -13.98 10.70 8.77
CA ARG A 25 -14.80 11.31 7.72
C ARG A 25 -14.12 11.26 6.36
N GLU A 26 -12.82 11.58 6.29
CA GLU A 26 -12.07 11.50 5.04
C GLU A 26 -11.90 10.05 4.57
N SER A 27 -11.62 9.13 5.50
CA SER A 27 -11.56 7.69 5.23
C SER A 27 -12.87 7.19 4.61
N LYS A 28 -14.02 7.54 5.21
CA LYS A 28 -15.33 7.17 4.67
C LYS A 28 -15.55 7.72 3.25
N ALA A 29 -15.23 8.98 3.01
CA ALA A 29 -15.37 9.60 1.69
C ALA A 29 -14.48 8.93 0.63
N ILE A 30 -13.26 8.52 1.00
CA ILE A 30 -12.37 7.77 0.10
C ILE A 30 -12.94 6.35 -0.16
N HIS A 31 -13.52 5.71 0.84
CA HIS A 31 -14.18 4.42 0.66
C HIS A 31 -15.41 4.51 -0.26
N GLU A 32 -16.15 5.62 -0.21
CA GLU A 32 -17.25 5.89 -1.16
C GLU A 32 -16.72 5.94 -2.61
N ILE A 33 -15.52 6.48 -2.84
CA ILE A 33 -14.86 6.44 -4.17
C ILE A 33 -14.52 4.99 -4.57
N PHE A 34 -14.03 4.16 -3.64
CA PHE A 34 -13.73 2.75 -3.93
C PHE A 34 -14.97 1.97 -4.40
N HIS A 35 -16.12 2.22 -3.78
CA HIS A 35 -17.41 1.60 -4.13
C HIS A 35 -17.90 1.97 -5.54
N LEU A 36 -17.33 2.98 -6.20
CA LEU A 36 -17.63 3.26 -7.61
C LEU A 36 -17.06 2.20 -8.56
N PHE A 37 -16.10 1.39 -8.11
CA PHE A 37 -15.39 0.42 -8.94
C PHE A 37 -15.70 -1.03 -8.56
N THR A 38 -15.84 -1.34 -7.26
CA THR A 38 -16.15 -2.68 -6.79
C THR A 38 -16.77 -2.64 -5.40
N ASP A 39 -17.64 -3.61 -5.10
CA ASP A 39 -18.15 -3.84 -3.74
C ASP A 39 -17.24 -4.77 -2.93
N LEU A 40 -16.29 -5.44 -3.58
CA LEU A 40 -15.33 -6.35 -2.95
C LEU A 40 -14.17 -5.56 -2.36
N ILE A 41 -14.42 -4.93 -1.21
CA ILE A 41 -13.47 -4.07 -0.50
C ILE A 41 -13.16 -4.67 0.87
N GLU A 42 -11.87 -4.79 1.19
CA GLU A 42 -11.38 -5.18 2.52
C GLU A 42 -10.54 -4.06 3.13
N PRO A 43 -11.08 -3.27 4.08
CA PRO A 43 -10.33 -2.24 4.80
C PRO A 43 -9.23 -2.83 5.70
N LEU A 44 -8.04 -2.22 5.70
CA LEU A 44 -6.93 -2.57 6.60
C LEU A 44 -6.73 -1.53 7.71
N SER A 45 -6.91 -0.26 7.37
CA SER A 45 -6.78 0.90 8.24
C SER A 45 -7.74 2.00 7.77
N LEU A 46 -7.61 3.21 8.33
CA LEU A 46 -8.38 4.37 7.84
C LEU A 46 -8.00 4.76 6.41
N ASP A 47 -6.77 4.52 6.00
CA ASP A 47 -6.18 5.01 4.76
C ASP A 47 -5.76 3.90 3.78
N GLU A 48 -6.05 2.63 4.10
CA GLU A 48 -5.69 1.48 3.28
C GLU A 48 -6.85 0.48 3.15
N ALA A 49 -7.06 -0.02 1.93
CA ALA A 49 -7.99 -1.10 1.63
C ALA A 49 -7.47 -1.96 0.46
N PHE A 50 -7.84 -3.24 0.44
CA PHE A 50 -7.76 -4.08 -0.76
C PHE A 50 -9.06 -3.97 -1.54
N LEU A 51 -8.95 -3.90 -2.86
CA LEU A 51 -10.07 -3.91 -3.79
C LEU A 51 -9.88 -5.10 -4.74
N ASP A 52 -10.89 -5.95 -4.85
CA ASP A 52 -10.93 -6.97 -5.90
C ASP A 52 -11.66 -6.41 -7.13
N VAL A 53 -10.93 -6.28 -8.23
CA VAL A 53 -11.41 -5.73 -9.51
C VAL A 53 -11.35 -6.77 -10.63
N THR A 54 -11.29 -8.06 -10.28
CA THR A 54 -11.14 -9.16 -11.26
C THR A 54 -12.27 -9.19 -12.28
N ASP A 55 -13.51 -8.99 -11.84
CA ASP A 55 -14.73 -9.06 -12.67
C ASP A 55 -15.32 -7.67 -12.98
N VAL A 56 -14.50 -6.63 -12.97
CA VAL A 56 -14.94 -5.25 -13.23
C VAL A 56 -14.74 -4.90 -14.70
N ASP A 57 -15.78 -4.48 -15.40
CA ASP A 57 -15.71 -4.11 -16.84
C ASP A 57 -15.34 -2.64 -17.08
N THR A 58 -15.49 -1.77 -16.08
CA THR A 58 -15.14 -0.34 -16.21
C THR A 58 -13.67 -0.19 -16.58
N LEU A 59 -13.36 0.85 -17.35
CA LEU A 59 -11.99 1.08 -17.86
C LEU A 59 -11.39 -0.16 -18.55
N ARG A 60 -12.23 -0.91 -19.27
CA ARG A 60 -11.85 -2.14 -20.01
C ARG A 60 -11.27 -3.24 -19.11
N GLY A 61 -11.65 -3.27 -17.83
CA GLY A 61 -11.13 -4.20 -16.82
C GLY A 61 -9.64 -4.02 -16.50
N SER A 62 -9.06 -2.88 -16.85
CA SER A 62 -7.67 -2.59 -16.53
C SER A 62 -7.54 -2.13 -15.09
N ALA A 63 -7.10 -3.02 -14.20
CA ALA A 63 -6.78 -2.69 -12.81
C ALA A 63 -5.76 -1.54 -12.69
N THR A 64 -4.87 -1.38 -13.69
CA THR A 64 -3.92 -0.25 -13.76
C THR A 64 -4.64 1.08 -13.94
N TRP A 65 -5.64 1.14 -14.83
CA TRP A 65 -6.42 2.35 -15.08
C TRP A 65 -7.40 2.61 -13.94
N ILE A 66 -8.01 1.57 -13.37
CA ILE A 66 -8.85 1.69 -12.18
C ILE A 66 -8.06 2.30 -11.02
N ALA A 67 -6.86 1.79 -10.73
CA ALA A 67 -5.99 2.35 -9.68
C ALA A 67 -5.61 3.82 -9.97
N GLN A 68 -5.34 4.16 -11.23
CA GLN A 68 -5.04 5.53 -11.64
C GLN A 68 -6.25 6.45 -11.45
N GLU A 69 -7.44 6.02 -11.87
CA GLU A 69 -8.68 6.79 -11.75
C GLU A 69 -9.05 7.03 -10.29
N ILE A 70 -8.97 5.99 -9.44
CA ILE A 70 -9.19 6.12 -7.99
C ILE A 70 -8.27 7.20 -7.40
N ARG A 71 -6.98 7.16 -7.72
CA ARG A 71 -6.01 8.17 -7.22
C ARG A 71 -6.35 9.58 -7.71
N GLN A 72 -6.78 9.72 -8.96
CA GLN A 72 -7.19 11.00 -9.53
C GLN A 72 -8.47 11.55 -8.88
N LEU A 73 -9.45 10.69 -8.61
CA LEU A 73 -10.69 11.05 -7.90
C LEU A 73 -10.41 11.47 -6.47
N ILE A 74 -9.57 10.72 -5.72
CA ILE A 74 -9.17 11.10 -4.35
C ILE A 74 -8.52 12.49 -4.36
N TRP A 75 -7.64 12.78 -5.33
CA TRP A 75 -7.04 14.10 -5.47
C TRP A 75 -8.07 15.18 -5.79
N LYS A 76 -8.92 14.95 -6.80
CA LYS A 76 -9.89 15.93 -7.29
C LYS A 76 -10.96 16.25 -6.25
N GLU A 77 -11.45 15.26 -5.53
CA GLU A 77 -12.60 15.41 -4.62
C GLU A 77 -12.16 15.75 -3.19
N ARG A 78 -11.01 15.22 -2.74
CA ARG A 78 -10.57 15.36 -1.34
C ARG A 78 -9.31 16.22 -1.18
N GLY A 79 -8.60 16.54 -2.26
CA GLY A 79 -7.31 17.24 -2.21
C GLY A 79 -6.21 16.40 -1.54
N LEU A 80 -6.39 15.07 -1.49
CA LEU A 80 -5.46 14.13 -0.87
C LEU A 80 -4.76 13.31 -1.95
N THR A 81 -3.49 12.98 -1.74
CA THR A 81 -2.76 12.08 -2.64
C THR A 81 -2.83 10.66 -2.12
N ALA A 82 -3.00 9.69 -3.02
CA ALA A 82 -2.93 8.27 -2.71
C ALA A 82 -1.86 7.58 -3.57
N SER A 83 -1.33 6.47 -3.06
CA SER A 83 -0.49 5.54 -3.85
C SER A 83 -1.20 4.19 -3.97
N ALA A 84 -0.96 3.45 -5.04
CA ALA A 84 -1.66 2.20 -5.32
C ALA A 84 -0.71 1.09 -5.77
N GLY A 85 -1.03 -0.14 -5.39
CA GLY A 85 -0.34 -1.34 -5.84
C GLY A 85 -1.34 -2.27 -6.52
N VAL A 86 -0.97 -2.79 -7.69
CA VAL A 86 -1.80 -3.74 -8.45
C VAL A 86 -0.98 -5.02 -8.63
N ALA A 87 -1.53 -6.16 -8.20
CA ALA A 87 -0.86 -7.44 -8.33
C ALA A 87 -1.87 -8.60 -8.33
N PRO A 88 -1.45 -9.85 -8.63
CA PRO A 88 -2.36 -11.00 -8.72
C PRO A 88 -2.92 -11.47 -7.38
N ASN A 89 -2.41 -10.95 -6.25
CA ASN A 89 -2.92 -11.24 -4.91
C ASN A 89 -2.67 -10.08 -3.95
N LYS A 90 -3.38 -10.10 -2.81
CA LYS A 90 -3.34 -9.06 -1.77
C LYS A 90 -1.95 -8.82 -1.20
N PHE A 91 -1.18 -9.89 -0.97
CA PHE A 91 0.18 -9.78 -0.43
C PHE A 91 1.07 -8.94 -1.35
N LEU A 92 1.15 -9.32 -2.63
CA LEU A 92 1.95 -8.61 -3.62
C LEU A 92 1.41 -7.20 -3.89
N ALA A 93 0.09 -7.01 -3.86
CA ALA A 93 -0.52 -5.69 -4.06
C ALA A 93 -0.14 -4.72 -2.94
N LYS A 94 -0.07 -5.20 -1.68
CA LYS A 94 0.38 -4.40 -0.55
C LYS A 94 1.87 -4.04 -0.65
N VAL A 95 2.71 -4.97 -1.09
CA VAL A 95 4.13 -4.67 -1.33
C VAL A 95 4.27 -3.65 -2.47
N ALA A 96 3.51 -3.82 -3.56
CA ALA A 96 3.52 -2.93 -4.70
C ALA A 96 3.09 -1.50 -4.35
N SER A 97 2.11 -1.32 -3.46
CA SER A 97 1.59 0.01 -3.11
C SER A 97 2.61 0.90 -2.40
N ASP A 98 3.64 0.31 -1.78
CA ASP A 98 4.76 1.00 -1.14
C ASP A 98 5.90 1.34 -2.10
N TRP A 99 5.96 0.73 -3.30
CA TRP A 99 7.15 0.74 -4.15
C TRP A 99 7.47 2.11 -4.76
N HIS A 100 6.43 2.83 -5.20
CA HIS A 100 6.53 4.14 -5.83
C HIS A 100 5.85 5.25 -5.01
N LYS A 101 5.86 5.13 -3.67
CA LYS A 101 5.43 6.24 -2.80
C LYS A 101 6.45 7.40 -2.89
N PRO A 102 6.01 8.68 -2.77
CA PRO A 102 4.63 9.14 -2.61
C PRO A 102 3.90 9.41 -3.95
N ASN A 103 2.56 9.40 -3.90
CA ASN A 103 1.67 9.71 -5.03
C ASN A 103 2.03 8.99 -6.35
N GLY A 104 2.31 7.69 -6.25
CA GLY A 104 2.63 6.85 -7.40
C GLY A 104 1.83 5.56 -7.40
N GLN A 105 2.00 4.76 -8.44
CA GLN A 105 1.49 3.39 -8.46
C GLN A 105 2.51 2.43 -9.05
N PHE A 106 2.39 1.16 -8.67
CA PHE A 106 3.20 0.09 -9.21
C PHE A 106 2.30 -1.10 -9.56
N VAL A 107 2.53 -1.66 -10.74
CA VAL A 107 1.78 -2.80 -11.27
C VAL A 107 2.76 -3.95 -11.39
N LEU A 108 2.47 -5.04 -10.70
CA LEU A 108 3.21 -6.28 -10.79
C LEU A 108 2.34 -7.29 -11.54
N THR A 109 2.68 -7.57 -12.78
CA THR A 109 1.95 -8.56 -13.59
C THR A 109 2.33 -9.98 -13.20
N PRO A 110 1.49 -11.00 -13.49
CA PRO A 110 1.82 -12.40 -13.19
C PRO A 110 3.19 -12.86 -13.72
N LYS A 111 3.62 -12.33 -14.88
CA LYS A 111 4.91 -12.67 -15.51
C LYS A 111 6.13 -12.08 -14.79
N GLU A 112 5.93 -11.02 -14.01
CA GLU A 112 7.00 -10.32 -13.30
C GLU A 112 7.18 -10.85 -11.87
N VAL A 113 6.22 -11.64 -11.36
CA VAL A 113 6.19 -12.10 -9.96
C VAL A 113 7.47 -12.85 -9.57
N ASP A 114 7.89 -13.83 -10.36
CA ASP A 114 9.06 -14.65 -10.02
C ASP A 114 10.33 -13.81 -9.92
N ALA A 115 10.57 -12.96 -10.93
CA ALA A 115 11.71 -12.06 -10.97
C ALA A 115 11.69 -11.04 -9.81
N PHE A 116 10.49 -10.54 -9.47
CA PHE A 116 10.30 -9.62 -8.36
C PHE A 116 10.57 -10.27 -7.00
N MET A 117 10.07 -11.50 -6.79
CA MET A 117 10.22 -12.22 -5.54
C MET A 117 11.67 -12.57 -5.21
N VAL A 118 12.48 -12.92 -6.22
CA VAL A 118 13.91 -13.24 -6.05
C VAL A 118 14.69 -12.10 -5.39
N HIS A 119 14.24 -10.85 -5.57
CA HIS A 119 14.91 -9.65 -5.06
C HIS A 119 14.10 -8.94 -3.96
N LEU A 120 12.99 -9.51 -3.50
CA LEU A 120 12.14 -8.89 -2.49
C LEU A 120 12.82 -8.98 -1.10
N PRO A 121 13.17 -7.85 -0.46
CA PRO A 121 13.74 -7.89 0.88
C PRO A 121 12.72 -8.42 1.89
N VAL A 122 13.17 -9.25 2.83
CA VAL A 122 12.30 -9.88 3.85
C VAL A 122 11.54 -8.83 4.68
N GLU A 123 12.15 -7.68 4.94
CA GLU A 123 11.54 -6.55 5.66
C GLU A 123 10.40 -5.84 4.91
N LYS A 124 10.26 -6.07 3.60
CA LYS A 124 9.16 -5.54 2.78
C LYS A 124 7.95 -6.47 2.75
N ILE A 125 8.09 -7.70 3.28
CA ILE A 125 7.01 -8.68 3.34
C ILE A 125 5.95 -8.19 4.34
N PHE A 126 4.72 -8.05 3.86
CA PHE A 126 3.59 -7.74 4.72
C PHE A 126 3.46 -8.77 5.85
N GLY A 127 3.44 -8.30 7.11
CA GLY A 127 3.43 -9.13 8.31
C GLY A 127 4.80 -9.33 8.96
N ILE A 128 5.90 -8.98 8.30
CA ILE A 128 7.25 -9.05 8.89
C ILE A 128 7.65 -7.68 9.45
N GLY A 129 7.49 -7.52 10.76
CA GLY A 129 7.99 -6.35 11.48
C GLY A 129 9.49 -6.42 11.77
N HIS A 130 10.05 -5.30 12.23
CA HIS A 130 11.49 -5.12 12.54
C HIS A 130 12.11 -6.25 13.38
N VAL A 131 11.39 -6.73 14.40
CA VAL A 131 11.88 -7.79 15.29
C VAL A 131 12.03 -9.11 14.53
N MET A 132 11.04 -9.47 13.72
CA MET A 132 11.07 -10.70 12.93
C MET A 132 12.10 -10.61 11.80
N ALA A 133 12.17 -9.47 11.09
CA ALA A 133 13.17 -9.23 10.06
C ALA A 133 14.59 -9.46 10.61
N LYS A 134 14.93 -8.87 11.77
CA LYS A 134 16.22 -9.09 12.43
C LYS A 134 16.49 -10.56 12.72
N LYS A 135 15.48 -11.29 13.20
CA LYS A 135 15.63 -12.72 13.50
C LYS A 135 15.88 -13.54 12.24
N ILE A 136 15.18 -13.25 11.14
CA ILE A 136 15.36 -13.94 9.86
C ILE A 136 16.75 -13.63 9.27
N THR A 137 17.18 -12.37 9.33
CA THR A 137 18.52 -11.95 8.90
C THR A 137 19.65 -12.62 9.69
N GLN A 138 19.44 -12.97 10.97
CA GLN A 138 20.42 -13.74 11.75
C GLN A 138 20.66 -15.15 11.16
N PHE A 139 19.67 -15.72 10.47
CA PHE A 139 19.81 -16.96 9.71
C PHE A 139 20.38 -16.76 8.30
N ARG A 140 20.86 -15.55 7.98
CA ARG A 140 21.38 -15.14 6.66
C ARG A 140 20.36 -15.22 5.53
N ILE A 141 19.07 -15.16 5.87
CA ILE A 141 17.97 -15.07 4.92
C ILE A 141 17.60 -13.60 4.80
N ASN A 142 17.87 -13.00 3.65
CA ASN A 142 17.64 -11.56 3.41
C ASN A 142 16.62 -11.29 2.29
N GLU A 143 16.48 -12.23 1.37
CA GLU A 143 15.59 -12.18 0.20
C GLU A 143 14.85 -13.52 0.11
N LEU A 144 13.73 -13.57 -0.61
CA LEU A 144 12.93 -14.80 -0.80
C LEU A 144 13.53 -15.80 -1.81
N ARG A 145 14.85 -15.80 -2.05
CA ARG A 145 15.50 -16.76 -2.95
C ARG A 145 15.43 -18.17 -2.37
N GLY A 146 14.95 -19.12 -3.17
CA GLY A 146 14.95 -20.55 -2.82
C GLY A 146 13.59 -21.18 -2.53
N PHE A 147 12.47 -20.47 -2.73
CA PHE A 147 11.12 -21.06 -2.65
C PHE A 147 10.51 -21.42 -4.02
N THR A 148 11.23 -21.18 -5.11
CA THR A 148 10.77 -21.45 -6.49
C THR A 148 11.16 -22.83 -7.01
N ASP A 149 11.90 -23.62 -6.23
CA ASP A 149 12.33 -24.98 -6.57
C ASP A 149 11.40 -26.01 -5.89
N THR A 150 10.15 -26.10 -6.35
CA THR A 150 9.25 -27.24 -6.12
C THR A 150 8.31 -27.43 -7.30
#